data_AF-A0A953W1E8-F1
#
_entry.id   AF-A0A953W1E8-F1
#
_cell.length_a   1.000
_cell.length_b   1.000
_cell.length_c   1.000
_cell.angle_alpha   90.00
_cell.angle_beta   90.00
_cell.angle_gamma   90.00
#
_symmetry.space_group_name_H-M   'P 1'
#
loop_
_entity.id
_entity.type
_entity.pdbx_description
1 polymer ?
#
loop_
_entity_poly.entity_id
_entity_poly.type
_entity_poly.pdbx_seq_one_letter_code
_entity_poly.pdbx_strand_id
1 'polypeptide(L)'
;MTRIAKSLVTASVIALGAAAPAFAKTFIYCSEASPEGFDPAPYTAGSTFDASAHPVYNRLLEFTKGTTQVEPGLAESWEVSDDGLEVTFHLRKGVKWQSNDAFTPTREFNADDVIFSYERQASADHPWHLYLPGITYEYFSAMEMSSLISTIEKIDDHTVKFVLSRPEAPFLANIAMPFASIVSAEYAETLAAAGHMEDLNNAPIGTGPFSFVAYQKDAVIRYKKNADYWGPAPAIDDLVFAITPDASVRLQKLKAGECHLM
;
A
#
# COMPACT_ATOMS: atom_id res chain seq x y z
N MET A 1 28.50 33.87 -69.72
CA MET A 1 28.71 32.43 -69.47
C MET A 1 29.61 32.29 -68.25
N THR A 2 29.28 31.35 -67.34
CA THR A 2 30.11 30.74 -66.28
C THR A 2 30.51 31.64 -65.08
N ARG A 3 29.64 31.88 -64.09
CA ARG A 3 29.44 31.14 -62.81
C ARG A 3 30.69 30.99 -61.91
N ILE A 4 30.80 31.87 -60.91
CA ILE A 4 31.66 31.74 -59.72
C ILE A 4 30.87 30.99 -58.65
N ALA A 5 31.31 29.78 -58.30
CA ALA A 5 30.74 29.02 -57.19
C ALA A 5 31.38 29.47 -55.87
N LYS A 6 30.61 30.14 -55.01
CA LYS A 6 30.97 30.36 -53.60
C LYS A 6 30.47 29.16 -52.79
N SER A 7 31.40 28.33 -52.32
CA SER A 7 31.10 27.28 -51.35
C SER A 7 30.84 27.91 -49.98
N LEU A 8 29.58 27.84 -49.52
CA LEU A 8 29.21 28.09 -48.13
C LEU A 8 29.60 26.86 -47.31
N VAL A 9 30.55 27.03 -46.38
CA VAL A 9 30.80 26.05 -45.32
C VAL A 9 29.81 26.34 -44.19
N THR A 10 28.77 25.53 -44.09
CA THR A 10 27.82 25.56 -42.97
C THR A 10 28.44 24.80 -41.80
N ALA A 11 28.91 25.52 -40.78
CA ALA A 11 29.38 24.91 -39.54
C ALA A 11 28.16 24.44 -38.71
N SER A 12 27.88 23.14 -38.74
CA SER A 12 26.92 22.51 -37.84
C SER A 12 27.50 22.47 -36.42
N VAL A 13 27.03 23.36 -35.55
CA VAL A 13 27.26 23.26 -34.11
C VAL A 13 26.39 22.10 -33.59
N ILE A 14 27.02 20.94 -33.38
CA ILE A 14 26.41 19.86 -32.61
C ILE A 14 26.44 20.32 -31.15
N ALA A 15 25.31 20.84 -30.68
CA ALA A 15 25.08 21.05 -29.25
C ALA A 15 24.99 19.67 -28.58
N LEU A 16 26.10 19.17 -28.05
CA LEU A 16 26.09 18.11 -27.04
C LEU A 16 25.45 18.69 -25.78
N GLY A 17 24.11 18.67 -25.73
CA GLY A 17 23.39 18.83 -24.49
C GLY A 17 23.79 17.67 -23.59
N ALA A 18 24.53 17.97 -22.53
CA ALA A 18 24.73 17.03 -21.43
C ALA A 18 23.33 16.73 -20.86
N ALA A 19 22.74 15.61 -21.28
CA ALA A 19 21.67 14.99 -20.53
C ALA A 19 22.31 14.59 -19.21
N ALA A 20 22.10 15.41 -18.17
CA ALA A 20 22.37 14.97 -16.81
C ALA A 20 21.63 13.63 -16.65
N PRO A 21 22.31 12.55 -16.23
CA PRO A 21 21.61 11.31 -15.93
C PRO A 21 20.52 11.68 -14.93
N ALA A 22 19.27 11.39 -15.29
CA ALA A 22 18.16 11.47 -14.35
C ALA A 22 18.44 10.40 -13.30
N PHE A 23 19.22 10.76 -12.27
CA PHE A 23 19.36 9.91 -11.10
C PHE A 23 17.96 9.75 -10.52
N ALA A 24 17.49 8.51 -10.49
CA ALA A 24 16.29 8.13 -9.75
C ALA A 24 16.38 8.76 -8.36
N LYS A 25 15.34 9.49 -7.95
CA LYS A 25 15.37 10.19 -6.65
C LYS A 25 15.14 9.15 -5.56
N THR A 26 16.23 8.62 -5.01
CA THR A 26 16.17 7.71 -3.86
C THR A 26 15.97 8.47 -2.56
N PHE A 27 14.97 8.09 -1.77
CA PHE A 27 14.79 8.57 -0.41
C PHE A 27 15.14 7.46 0.59
N ILE A 28 16.12 7.70 1.45
CA ILE A 28 16.53 6.79 2.51
C ILE A 28 15.93 7.25 3.85
N TYR A 29 15.08 6.42 4.45
CA TYR A 29 14.58 6.54 5.82
C TYR A 29 15.36 5.58 6.73
N CYS A 30 15.94 6.10 7.81
CA CYS A 30 16.56 5.28 8.85
C CYS A 30 15.49 4.80 9.83
N SER A 31 14.92 3.62 9.65
CA SER A 31 13.91 3.09 10.57
C SER A 31 14.52 2.60 11.89
N GLU A 32 13.74 2.66 12.96
CA GLU A 32 14.12 2.30 14.33
C GLU A 32 13.99 0.81 14.64
N ALA A 33 13.28 0.04 13.81
CA ALA A 33 13.08 -1.39 14.00
C ALA A 33 12.87 -2.12 12.67
N SER A 34 13.04 -3.44 12.73
CA SER A 34 12.57 -4.36 11.70
C SER A 34 11.05 -4.53 11.79
N PRO A 35 10.33 -4.58 10.66
CA PRO A 35 8.91 -4.91 10.68
C PRO A 35 8.71 -6.38 11.07
N GLU A 36 7.55 -6.64 11.69
CA GLU A 36 7.12 -8.00 12.06
C GLU A 36 6.68 -8.81 10.83
N GLY A 37 6.20 -8.12 9.80
CA GLY A 37 5.77 -8.67 8.51
C GLY A 37 5.28 -7.55 7.59
N PHE A 38 4.72 -7.92 6.45
CA PHE A 38 4.21 -6.97 5.46
C PHE A 38 2.70 -7.05 5.20
N ASP A 39 1.99 -8.02 5.78
CA ASP A 39 0.54 -7.92 5.93
C ASP A 39 0.24 -7.04 7.15
N PRO A 40 -0.43 -5.88 7.03
CA PRO A 40 -0.67 -5.00 8.17
C PRO A 40 -1.69 -5.53 9.18
N ALA A 41 -2.65 -6.35 8.75
CA ALA A 41 -3.80 -6.73 9.58
C ALA A 41 -3.44 -7.39 10.93
N PRO A 42 -2.44 -8.30 11.02
CA PRO A 42 -2.12 -8.97 12.27
C PRO A 42 -1.23 -8.19 13.25
N TYR A 43 -0.70 -7.01 12.88
CA TYR A 43 0.28 -6.30 13.70
C TYR A 43 -0.26 -4.98 14.25
N THR A 44 0.46 -4.45 15.25
CA THR A 44 0.10 -3.20 15.93
C THR A 44 1.23 -2.20 16.03
N ALA A 45 2.47 -2.60 15.73
CA ALA A 45 3.63 -1.70 15.81
C ALA A 45 3.64 -0.67 14.68
N GLY A 46 3.88 0.60 15.05
CA GLY A 46 4.03 1.69 14.08
C GLY A 46 5.15 1.43 13.05
N SER A 47 6.28 0.88 13.50
CA SER A 47 7.40 0.50 12.61
C SER A 47 6.99 -0.52 11.54
N THR A 48 6.06 -1.42 11.87
CA THR A 48 5.51 -2.39 10.92
C THR A 48 4.59 -1.69 9.93
N PHE A 49 3.69 -0.80 10.38
CA PHE A 49 2.82 -0.03 9.48
C PHE A 49 3.59 0.91 8.54
N ASP A 50 4.65 1.55 9.03
CA ASP A 50 5.55 2.40 8.22
C ASP A 50 6.20 1.61 7.09
N ALA A 51 6.53 0.33 7.33
CA ALA A 51 7.14 -0.54 6.33
C ALA A 51 6.14 -1.29 5.44
N SER A 52 4.86 -1.33 5.79
CA SER A 52 3.86 -2.16 5.12
C SER A 52 2.69 -1.31 4.60
N ALA A 53 1.75 -0.99 5.49
CA ALA A 53 0.49 -0.32 5.20
C ALA A 53 0.67 0.97 4.41
N HIS A 54 1.55 1.86 4.87
CA HIS A 54 1.72 3.18 4.29
C HIS A 54 2.39 3.19 2.89
N PRO A 55 3.45 2.41 2.63
CA PRO A 55 4.06 2.38 1.30
C PRO A 55 3.28 1.50 0.31
N VAL A 56 2.77 0.34 0.73
CA VAL A 56 2.32 -0.72 -0.19
C VAL A 56 0.81 -0.75 -0.37
N TYR A 57 0.02 -0.35 0.63
CA TYR A 57 -1.42 -0.56 0.64
C TYR A 57 -2.23 0.74 0.63
N ASN A 58 -3.52 0.60 0.36
CA ASN A 58 -4.54 1.61 0.63
C ASN A 58 -5.66 0.99 1.46
N ARG A 59 -6.40 1.87 2.14
CA ARG A 59 -7.64 1.53 2.84
C ARG A 59 -8.85 2.02 2.05
N LEU A 60 -10.06 1.62 2.46
CA LEU A 60 -11.30 2.18 1.91
C LEU A 60 -11.32 3.70 2.07
N LEU A 61 -11.02 4.16 3.28
CA LEU A 61 -10.87 5.57 3.62
C LEU A 61 -9.44 5.85 4.09
N GLU A 62 -9.03 7.09 4.02
CA GLU A 62 -7.70 7.55 4.42
C GLU A 62 -7.83 8.70 5.43
N PHE A 63 -6.73 9.07 6.08
CA PHE A 63 -6.68 10.30 6.87
C PHE A 63 -5.97 11.39 6.08
N THR A 64 -6.55 12.58 6.03
CA THR A 64 -5.88 13.75 5.45
C THR A 64 -4.58 14.01 6.20
N LYS A 65 -3.47 14.01 5.48
CA LYS A 65 -2.11 14.12 6.02
C LYS A 65 -2.00 15.26 7.06
N GLY A 66 -1.56 14.91 8.26
CA GLY A 66 -1.36 15.85 9.37
C GLY A 66 -2.62 16.16 10.19
N THR A 67 -3.74 15.49 9.91
CA THR A 67 -5.00 15.64 10.65
C THR A 67 -5.62 14.28 10.96
N THR A 68 -6.74 14.27 11.69
CA THR A 68 -7.59 13.09 11.90
C THR A 68 -8.86 13.13 11.04
N GLN A 69 -8.92 14.01 10.05
CA GLN A 69 -10.06 14.08 9.14
C GLN A 69 -10.01 12.90 8.18
N VAL A 70 -11.13 12.17 8.10
CA VAL A 70 -11.28 11.06 7.18
C VAL A 70 -11.57 11.60 5.77
N GLU A 71 -10.91 11.03 4.76
CA GLU A 71 -11.05 11.38 3.35
C GLU A 71 -11.18 10.12 2.47
N PRO A 72 -11.66 10.25 1.21
CA PRO A 72 -11.76 9.13 0.28
C PRO A 72 -10.42 8.43 0.03
N GLY A 73 -10.42 7.09 0.10
CA GLY A 73 -9.30 6.22 -0.26
C GLY A 73 -9.65 5.40 -1.52
N LEU A 74 -9.69 4.08 -1.36
CA LEU A 74 -10.22 3.15 -2.35
C LEU A 74 -11.74 3.24 -2.51
N ALA A 75 -12.46 3.76 -1.51
CA ALA A 75 -13.83 4.21 -1.67
C ALA A 75 -13.83 5.71 -2.03
N GLU A 76 -14.49 6.07 -3.13
CA GLU A 76 -14.61 7.45 -3.60
C GLU A 76 -15.65 8.24 -2.81
N SER A 77 -16.66 7.53 -2.30
CA SER A 77 -17.71 8.06 -1.44
C SER A 77 -18.32 6.96 -0.59
N TRP A 78 -19.10 7.36 0.41
CA TRP A 78 -19.87 6.45 1.25
C TRP A 78 -21.18 7.08 1.71
N GLU A 79 -22.12 6.23 2.07
CA GLU A 79 -23.43 6.59 2.60
C GLU A 79 -23.64 5.86 3.93
N VAL A 80 -24.19 6.54 4.92
CA VAL A 80 -24.57 5.93 6.21
C VAL A 80 -26.08 6.04 6.33
N SER A 81 -26.75 4.93 6.63
CA SER A 81 -28.20 4.92 6.85
C SER A 81 -28.61 5.80 8.03
N ASP A 82 -29.88 6.21 8.06
CA ASP A 82 -30.42 7.07 9.13
C ASP A 82 -30.30 6.44 10.54
N ASP A 83 -30.35 5.11 10.62
CA ASP A 83 -30.18 4.36 11.86
C ASP A 83 -28.71 4.05 12.21
N GLY A 84 -27.77 4.36 11.31
CA GLY A 84 -26.34 4.13 11.48
C GLY A 84 -25.93 2.66 11.41
N LEU A 85 -26.79 1.78 10.92
CA LEU A 85 -26.55 0.33 10.84
C LEU A 85 -26.04 -0.13 9.48
N GLU A 86 -26.22 0.64 8.42
CA GLU A 86 -25.71 0.32 7.09
C GLU A 86 -24.72 1.39 6.63
N VAL A 87 -23.54 0.96 6.17
CA VAL A 87 -22.54 1.83 5.55
C VAL A 87 -22.22 1.29 4.18
N THR A 88 -22.61 2.03 3.14
CA THR A 88 -22.37 1.65 1.74
C THR A 88 -21.19 2.42 1.20
N PHE A 89 -20.18 1.73 0.67
CA PHE A 89 -19.01 2.32 0.02
C PHE A 89 -19.10 2.15 -1.49
N HIS A 90 -18.84 3.24 -2.21
CA HIS A 90 -18.67 3.23 -3.66
C HIS A 90 -17.19 3.21 -4.00
N LEU A 91 -16.76 2.10 -4.60
CA LEU A 91 -15.36 1.79 -4.83
C LEU A 91 -14.83 2.47 -6.10
N ARG A 92 -13.57 2.91 -6.03
CA ARG A 92 -12.83 3.49 -7.15
C ARG A 92 -12.64 2.46 -8.26
N LYS A 93 -12.92 2.88 -9.49
CA LYS A 93 -12.68 2.09 -10.72
C LYS A 93 -11.28 2.34 -11.26
N GLY A 94 -10.72 1.41 -12.03
CA GLY A 94 -9.42 1.62 -12.68
C GLY A 94 -8.22 1.45 -11.74
N VAL A 95 -8.42 0.91 -10.53
CA VAL A 95 -7.35 0.73 -9.56
C VAL A 95 -6.63 -0.58 -9.84
N LYS A 96 -5.36 -0.48 -10.25
CA LYS A 96 -4.53 -1.62 -10.57
C LYS A 96 -3.83 -2.17 -9.32
N TRP A 97 -3.79 -3.48 -9.23
CA TRP A 97 -2.92 -4.18 -8.30
C TRP A 97 -1.46 -4.12 -8.76
N GLN A 98 -0.54 -4.13 -7.81
CA GLN A 98 0.88 -4.30 -8.08
C GLN A 98 1.16 -5.73 -8.59
N SER A 99 2.35 -5.94 -9.14
CA SER A 99 2.84 -7.25 -9.62
C SER A 99 4.22 -7.56 -9.06
N ASN A 100 4.54 -8.86 -9.00
CA ASN A 100 5.87 -9.37 -8.67
C ASN A 100 6.17 -10.62 -9.54
N ASP A 101 7.29 -11.29 -9.28
CA ASP A 101 7.72 -12.45 -10.07
C ASP A 101 6.75 -13.65 -9.98
N ALA A 102 5.96 -13.74 -8.90
CA ALA A 102 5.01 -14.82 -8.65
C ALA A 102 3.57 -14.49 -9.05
N PHE A 103 3.24 -13.21 -9.22
CA PHE A 103 1.87 -12.74 -9.44
C PHE A 103 1.80 -11.57 -10.41
N THR A 104 0.98 -11.75 -11.45
CA THR A 104 0.54 -10.67 -12.35
C THR A 104 -0.99 -10.61 -12.28
N PRO A 105 -1.60 -9.49 -11.85
CA PRO A 105 -3.04 -9.40 -11.70
C PRO A 105 -3.74 -9.51 -13.06
N THR A 106 -4.86 -10.25 -13.09
CA THR A 106 -5.71 -10.37 -14.29
C THR A 106 -6.94 -9.47 -14.23
N ARG A 107 -7.22 -8.90 -13.06
CA ARG A 107 -8.30 -7.92 -12.85
C ARG A 107 -7.86 -6.73 -11.99
N GLU A 108 -8.66 -5.68 -12.03
CA GLU A 108 -8.52 -4.52 -11.16
C GLU A 108 -9.14 -4.78 -9.78
N PHE A 109 -8.86 -3.86 -8.85
CA PHE A 109 -9.49 -3.85 -7.52
C PHE A 109 -11.01 -3.75 -7.63
N ASN A 110 -11.71 -4.56 -6.84
CA ASN A 110 -13.17 -4.61 -6.80
C ASN A 110 -13.70 -5.00 -5.39
N ALA A 111 -15.01 -5.19 -5.28
CA ALA A 111 -15.69 -5.57 -4.04
C ALA A 111 -15.20 -6.88 -3.41
N ASP A 112 -14.74 -7.85 -4.22
CA ASP A 112 -14.29 -9.15 -3.71
C ASP A 112 -13.02 -9.00 -2.85
N ASP A 113 -12.14 -8.06 -3.22
CA ASP A 113 -10.92 -7.75 -2.46
C ASP A 113 -11.26 -7.15 -1.10
N VAL A 114 -12.29 -6.30 -1.04
CA VAL A 114 -12.76 -5.73 0.22
C VAL A 114 -13.29 -6.83 1.13
N ILE A 115 -14.22 -7.64 0.62
CA ILE A 115 -14.84 -8.73 1.39
C ILE A 115 -13.77 -9.67 1.92
N PHE A 116 -12.86 -10.15 1.06
CA PHE A 116 -11.74 -11.01 1.45
C PHE A 116 -10.88 -10.39 2.57
N SER A 117 -10.55 -9.10 2.46
CA SER A 117 -9.67 -8.40 3.40
C SER A 117 -10.23 -8.34 4.82
N TYR A 118 -11.55 -8.22 4.95
CA TYR A 118 -12.24 -8.17 6.25
C TYR A 118 -12.62 -9.57 6.75
N GLU A 119 -13.16 -10.43 5.88
CA GLU A 119 -13.64 -11.76 6.28
C GLU A 119 -12.52 -12.67 6.78
N ARG A 120 -11.30 -12.59 6.20
CA ARG A 120 -10.15 -13.33 6.71
C ARG A 120 -9.81 -12.97 8.16
N GLN A 121 -10.11 -11.74 8.60
CA GLN A 121 -9.89 -11.31 9.99
C GLN A 121 -11.06 -11.72 10.88
N ALA A 122 -12.29 -11.66 10.36
CA ALA A 122 -13.50 -11.84 11.15
C ALA A 122 -13.89 -13.31 11.40
N SER A 123 -13.66 -14.19 10.43
CA SER A 123 -14.17 -15.56 10.44
C SER A 123 -13.07 -16.59 10.69
N ALA A 124 -13.17 -17.31 11.81
CA ALA A 124 -12.24 -18.38 12.16
C ALA A 124 -12.27 -19.57 11.17
N ASP A 125 -13.37 -19.72 10.43
CA ASP A 125 -13.54 -20.76 9.40
C ASP A 125 -13.00 -20.32 8.04
N HIS A 126 -12.63 -19.04 7.87
CA HIS A 126 -12.05 -18.57 6.62
C HIS A 126 -10.66 -19.19 6.42
N PRO A 127 -10.34 -19.77 5.24
CA PRO A 127 -9.05 -20.45 5.00
C PRO A 127 -7.82 -19.58 5.26
N TRP A 128 -7.97 -18.26 5.11
CA TRP A 128 -6.92 -17.27 5.36
C TRP A 128 -6.88 -16.70 6.78
N HIS A 129 -7.71 -17.18 7.71
CA HIS A 129 -7.69 -16.68 9.09
C HIS A 129 -6.42 -17.10 9.83
N LEU A 130 -5.92 -18.31 9.58
CA LEU A 130 -4.74 -18.88 10.21
C LEU A 130 -3.65 -19.25 9.20
N TYR A 131 -3.45 -18.39 8.19
CA TYR A 131 -2.47 -18.64 7.13
C TYR A 131 -1.01 -18.59 7.60
N LEU A 132 -0.76 -18.00 8.77
CA LEU A 132 0.52 -18.04 9.48
C LEU A 132 0.34 -18.66 10.88
N PRO A 133 1.33 -19.44 11.36
CA PRO A 133 1.30 -19.94 12.72
C PRO A 133 1.24 -18.81 13.77
N GLY A 134 0.25 -18.87 14.65
CA GLY A 134 0.11 -17.93 15.77
C GLY A 134 -0.37 -16.52 15.37
N ILE A 135 -0.87 -16.34 14.15
CA ILE A 135 -1.45 -15.07 13.70
C ILE A 135 -2.63 -14.66 14.58
N THR A 136 -2.70 -13.37 14.91
CA THR A 136 -3.80 -12.75 15.65
C THR A 136 -4.15 -11.42 15.05
N TYR A 137 -5.44 -11.05 15.01
CA TYR A 137 -5.90 -9.76 14.51
C TYR A 137 -6.20 -8.81 15.66
N GLU A 138 -5.14 -8.34 16.35
CA GLU A 138 -5.27 -7.63 17.63
C GLU A 138 -6.11 -6.35 17.52
N TYR A 139 -5.86 -5.49 16.53
CA TYR A 139 -6.68 -4.29 16.32
C TYR A 139 -8.14 -4.63 15.98
N PHE A 140 -8.36 -5.59 15.08
CA PHE A 140 -9.70 -6.02 14.68
C PHE A 140 -10.51 -6.52 15.88
N SER A 141 -9.88 -7.33 16.74
CA SER A 141 -10.48 -7.84 17.97
C SER A 141 -10.68 -6.76 19.03
N ALA A 142 -9.69 -5.92 19.28
CA ALA A 142 -9.74 -4.88 20.31
C ALA A 142 -10.80 -3.81 20.03
N MET A 143 -11.09 -3.57 18.74
CA MET A 143 -12.17 -2.69 18.30
C MET A 143 -13.52 -3.42 18.14
N GLU A 144 -13.60 -4.70 18.54
CA GLU A 144 -14.80 -5.53 18.47
C GLU A 144 -15.37 -5.69 17.04
N MET A 145 -14.54 -5.54 16.00
CA MET A 145 -14.97 -5.54 14.61
C MET A 145 -15.69 -6.84 14.23
N SER A 146 -15.26 -8.00 14.75
CA SER A 146 -15.91 -9.30 14.51
C SER A 146 -17.34 -9.37 15.03
N SER A 147 -17.67 -8.60 16.08
CA SER A 147 -19.03 -8.55 16.64
C SER A 147 -19.84 -7.36 16.12
N LEU A 148 -19.14 -6.32 15.66
CA LEU A 148 -19.74 -5.13 15.08
C LEU A 148 -20.22 -5.39 13.65
N ILE A 149 -19.37 -5.92 12.79
CA ILE A 149 -19.69 -6.16 11.38
C ILE A 149 -20.49 -7.46 11.30
N SER A 150 -21.78 -7.35 11.03
CA SER A 150 -22.68 -8.51 10.89
C SER A 150 -22.49 -9.20 9.54
N THR A 151 -22.47 -8.42 8.46
CA THR A 151 -22.23 -8.91 7.10
C THR A 151 -21.56 -7.83 6.25
N ILE A 152 -20.86 -8.27 5.20
CA ILE A 152 -20.39 -7.40 4.12
C ILE A 152 -21.02 -7.92 2.83
N GLU A 153 -21.92 -7.13 2.26
CA GLU A 153 -22.67 -7.49 1.06
C GLU A 153 -22.01 -6.90 -0.17
N LYS A 154 -21.73 -7.75 -1.17
CA LYS A 154 -21.41 -7.32 -2.52
C LYS A 154 -22.71 -6.90 -3.22
N ILE A 155 -22.95 -5.59 -3.32
CA ILE A 155 -24.10 -5.07 -4.07
C ILE A 155 -23.82 -5.17 -5.59
N ASP A 156 -22.60 -4.79 -5.98
CA ASP A 156 -22.03 -4.99 -7.31
C ASP A 156 -20.49 -4.99 -7.23
N ASP A 157 -19.79 -5.08 -8.36
CA ASP A 157 -18.32 -5.11 -8.38
C ASP A 157 -17.64 -3.88 -7.76
N HIS A 158 -18.32 -2.75 -7.68
CA HIS A 158 -17.78 -1.48 -7.17
C HIS A 158 -18.67 -0.87 -6.06
N THR A 159 -19.53 -1.67 -5.45
CA THR A 159 -20.36 -1.22 -4.33
C THR A 159 -20.40 -2.31 -3.26
N VAL A 160 -19.94 -1.98 -2.06
CA VAL A 160 -19.97 -2.88 -0.89
C VAL A 160 -20.76 -2.24 0.23
N LYS A 161 -21.62 -3.01 0.89
CA LYS A 161 -22.40 -2.55 2.03
C LYS A 161 -22.00 -3.32 3.28
N PHE A 162 -21.56 -2.59 4.30
CA PHE A 162 -21.32 -3.12 5.63
C PHE A 162 -22.61 -3.00 6.43
N VAL A 163 -23.08 -4.12 6.97
CA VAL A 163 -24.21 -4.15 7.91
C VAL A 163 -23.64 -4.31 9.31
N LEU A 164 -23.95 -3.36 10.19
CA LEU A 164 -23.45 -3.29 11.56
C LEU A 164 -24.51 -3.80 12.55
N SER A 165 -24.06 -4.45 13.62
CA SER A 165 -24.94 -4.96 14.69
C SER A 165 -25.43 -3.87 15.63
N ARG A 166 -24.77 -2.71 15.62
CA ARG A 166 -25.08 -1.51 16.39
C ARG A 166 -24.51 -0.27 15.68
N PRO A 167 -25.04 0.93 15.95
CA PRO A 167 -24.42 2.16 15.47
C PRO A 167 -23.04 2.34 16.13
N GLU A 168 -22.02 2.62 15.32
CA GLU A 168 -20.64 2.77 15.79
C GLU A 168 -20.05 4.08 15.24
N ALA A 169 -20.10 5.14 16.06
CA ALA A 169 -19.63 6.46 15.67
C ALA A 169 -18.19 6.49 15.09
N PRO A 170 -17.20 5.75 15.63
CA PRO A 170 -15.84 5.76 15.07
C PRO A 170 -15.64 4.86 13.84
N PHE A 171 -16.67 4.17 13.33
CA PHE A 171 -16.51 3.16 12.27
C PHE A 171 -15.70 3.67 11.06
N LEU A 172 -16.02 4.86 10.54
CA LEU A 172 -15.31 5.46 9.40
C LEU A 172 -13.83 5.76 9.69
N ALA A 173 -13.51 6.14 10.93
CA ALA A 173 -12.13 6.36 11.34
C ALA A 173 -11.39 5.03 11.51
N ASN A 174 -12.05 4.00 12.06
CA ASN A 174 -11.46 2.68 12.25
C ASN A 174 -11.07 2.03 10.92
N ILE A 175 -11.94 2.11 9.90
CA ILE A 175 -11.63 1.57 8.56
C ILE A 175 -10.55 2.37 7.81
N ALA A 176 -10.20 3.58 8.27
CA ALA A 176 -9.09 4.35 7.73
C ALA A 176 -7.73 3.95 8.32
N MET A 177 -7.71 3.09 9.33
CA MET A 177 -6.50 2.65 10.02
C MET A 177 -5.71 1.59 9.26
N PRO A 178 -4.39 1.46 9.50
CA PRO A 178 -3.52 0.51 8.80
C PRO A 178 -3.99 -0.96 8.78
N PHE A 179 -4.56 -1.48 9.87
CA PHE A 179 -5.01 -2.87 9.96
C PHE A 179 -6.15 -3.19 8.95
N ALA A 180 -6.89 -2.17 8.50
CA ALA A 180 -7.98 -2.28 7.53
C ALA A 180 -7.49 -2.16 6.07
N SER A 181 -6.19 -2.34 5.83
CA SER A 181 -5.61 -2.33 4.48
C SER A 181 -6.25 -3.39 3.59
N ILE A 182 -6.53 -3.01 2.34
CA ILE A 182 -7.13 -3.93 1.36
C ILE A 182 -6.03 -4.74 0.67
N VAL A 183 -6.18 -6.07 0.71
CA VAL A 183 -5.29 -7.05 0.10
C VAL A 183 -5.97 -7.69 -1.11
N SER A 184 -5.19 -8.20 -2.07
CA SER A 184 -5.72 -8.81 -3.29
C SER A 184 -6.23 -10.23 -3.03
N ALA A 185 -7.52 -10.47 -3.29
CA ALA A 185 -8.10 -11.81 -3.21
C ALA A 185 -7.52 -12.74 -4.30
N GLU A 186 -7.26 -12.20 -5.50
CA GLU A 186 -6.65 -12.95 -6.61
C GLU A 186 -5.21 -13.40 -6.28
N TYR A 187 -4.42 -12.52 -5.64
CA TYR A 187 -3.08 -12.88 -5.19
C TYR A 187 -3.13 -13.97 -4.12
N ALA A 188 -4.02 -13.82 -3.14
CA ALA A 188 -4.24 -14.84 -2.12
C ALA A 188 -4.59 -16.20 -2.78
N GLU A 189 -5.58 -16.27 -3.66
CA GLU A 189 -5.92 -17.50 -4.39
C GLU A 189 -4.71 -18.11 -5.12
N THR A 190 -3.91 -17.28 -5.78
CA THR A 190 -2.68 -17.72 -6.47
C THR A 190 -1.68 -18.35 -5.50
N LEU A 191 -1.45 -17.72 -4.34
CA LEU A 191 -0.57 -18.22 -3.30
C LEU A 191 -1.08 -19.52 -2.68
N ALA A 192 -2.38 -19.61 -2.37
CA ALA A 192 -2.97 -20.84 -1.84
C ALA A 192 -2.83 -22.01 -2.82
N ALA A 193 -3.08 -21.78 -4.11
CA ALA A 193 -2.91 -22.79 -5.14
C ALA A 193 -1.44 -23.25 -5.29
N ALA A 194 -0.49 -22.35 -5.03
CA ALA A 194 0.94 -22.64 -5.03
C ALA A 194 1.47 -23.22 -3.71
N GLY A 195 0.67 -23.24 -2.64
CA GLY A 195 1.09 -23.69 -1.31
C GLY A 195 2.01 -22.71 -0.57
N HIS A 196 1.95 -21.42 -0.94
CA HIS A 196 2.81 -20.33 -0.43
C HIS A 196 2.00 -19.24 0.27
N MET A 197 1.06 -19.63 1.13
CA MET A 197 0.17 -18.67 1.78
C MET A 197 0.92 -17.63 2.64
N GLU A 198 2.06 -18.01 3.20
CA GLU A 198 2.96 -17.13 3.96
C GLU A 198 3.43 -15.89 3.19
N ASP A 199 3.46 -15.96 1.85
CA ASP A 199 3.91 -14.86 1.01
C ASP A 199 2.94 -13.69 0.96
N LEU A 200 1.72 -13.84 1.46
CA LEU A 200 0.84 -12.69 1.72
C LEU A 200 1.50 -11.73 2.73
N ASN A 201 2.29 -12.26 3.67
CA ASN A 201 3.03 -11.48 4.68
C ASN A 201 4.48 -11.17 4.28
N ASN A 202 5.09 -11.95 3.38
CA ASN A 202 6.51 -11.80 3.04
C ASN A 202 6.77 -11.08 1.70
N ALA A 203 5.81 -11.17 0.77
CA ALA A 203 5.88 -10.59 -0.57
C ALA A 203 4.57 -9.82 -0.86
N PRO A 204 4.38 -8.66 -0.21
CA PRO A 204 3.11 -7.95 -0.23
C PRO A 204 2.77 -7.42 -1.64
N ILE A 205 1.51 -7.60 -2.03
CA ILE A 205 0.90 -6.97 -3.21
C ILE A 205 -0.22 -6.05 -2.74
N GLY A 206 -0.08 -4.76 -3.05
CA GLY A 206 -1.07 -3.75 -2.71
C GLY A 206 -1.49 -2.90 -3.92
N THR A 207 -2.20 -1.82 -3.63
CA THR A 207 -2.60 -0.76 -4.59
C THR A 207 -1.90 0.57 -4.32
N GLY A 208 -1.00 0.59 -3.33
CA GLY A 208 -0.37 1.79 -2.78
C GLY A 208 0.71 2.43 -3.65
N PRO A 209 1.27 3.56 -3.18
CA PRO A 209 2.18 4.41 -3.94
C PRO A 209 3.54 3.78 -4.26
N PHE A 210 3.97 2.77 -3.49
CA PHE A 210 5.21 2.05 -3.71
C PHE A 210 4.97 0.54 -3.78
N SER A 211 5.68 -0.13 -4.67
CA SER A 211 5.73 -1.59 -4.75
C SER A 211 6.93 -2.11 -3.97
N PHE A 212 6.70 -3.15 -3.19
CA PHE A 212 7.76 -3.88 -2.51
C PHE A 212 8.75 -4.48 -3.53
N VAL A 213 10.04 -4.38 -3.23
CA VAL A 213 11.12 -4.93 -4.08
C VAL A 213 11.85 -6.05 -3.34
N ALA A 214 12.34 -5.77 -2.13
CA ALA A 214 13.08 -6.76 -1.35
C ALA A 214 13.16 -6.36 0.12
N TYR A 215 13.30 -7.38 0.97
CA TYR A 215 13.60 -7.23 2.37
C TYR A 215 14.81 -8.10 2.74
N GLN A 216 15.85 -7.46 3.25
CA GLN A 216 16.93 -8.15 3.97
C GLN A 216 16.72 -7.90 5.46
N LYS A 217 16.35 -8.96 6.18
CA LYS A 217 16.01 -8.92 7.60
C LYS A 217 17.09 -8.19 8.42
N ASP A 218 16.63 -7.30 9.30
CA ASP A 218 17.45 -6.48 10.20
C ASP A 218 18.46 -5.54 9.51
N ALA A 219 18.35 -5.35 8.19
CA ALA A 219 19.28 -4.53 7.42
C ALA A 219 18.57 -3.47 6.54
N VAL A 220 17.77 -3.90 5.57
CA VAL A 220 17.21 -2.97 4.57
C VAL A 220 15.91 -3.46 3.97
N ILE A 221 14.97 -2.54 3.74
CA ILE A 221 13.79 -2.74 2.91
C ILE A 221 13.86 -1.81 1.72
N ARG A 222 13.50 -2.32 0.54
CA ARG A 222 13.51 -1.58 -0.72
C ARG A 222 12.14 -1.57 -1.33
N TYR A 223 11.73 -0.40 -1.78
CA TYR A 223 10.51 -0.20 -2.55
C TYR A 223 10.83 0.64 -3.80
N LYS A 224 10.07 0.39 -4.85
CA LYS A 224 10.07 1.19 -6.07
C LYS A 224 8.74 1.91 -6.21
N LYS A 225 8.74 3.08 -6.83
CA LYS A 225 7.51 3.81 -7.16
C LYS A 225 6.55 2.93 -7.95
N ASN A 226 5.29 2.91 -7.54
CA ASN A 226 4.22 2.34 -8.34
C ASN A 226 3.86 3.33 -9.46
N ALA A 227 4.28 3.02 -10.70
CA ALA A 227 4.04 3.87 -11.86
C ALA A 227 2.55 3.97 -12.23
N ASP A 228 1.77 2.97 -11.83
CA ASP A 228 0.34 2.83 -12.08
C ASP A 228 -0.51 3.23 -10.86
N TYR A 229 0.08 3.93 -9.87
CA TYR A 229 -0.65 4.37 -8.70
C TYR A 229 -1.83 5.27 -9.07
N TRP A 230 -3.01 4.95 -8.56
CA TRP A 230 -4.26 5.64 -8.86
C TRP A 230 -4.33 7.05 -8.25
N GLY A 231 -3.57 7.31 -7.19
CA GLY A 231 -3.48 8.59 -6.52
C GLY A 231 -2.34 9.48 -7.03
N PRO A 232 -1.98 10.55 -6.30
CA PRO A 232 -0.85 11.39 -6.64
C PRO A 232 0.46 10.59 -6.68
N ALA A 233 1.11 10.59 -7.84
CA ALA A 233 2.35 9.84 -8.03
C ALA A 233 3.45 10.33 -7.06
N PRO A 234 4.21 9.40 -6.43
CA PRO A 234 5.33 9.78 -5.58
C PRO A 234 6.36 10.66 -6.31
N ALA A 235 6.92 11.62 -5.58
CA ALA A 235 7.96 12.52 -6.08
C ALA A 235 9.36 11.87 -6.12
N ILE A 236 9.48 10.68 -5.55
CA ILE A 236 10.69 9.86 -5.44
C ILE A 236 10.48 8.55 -6.18
N ASP A 237 11.56 7.99 -6.73
CA ASP A 237 11.51 6.77 -7.53
C ASP A 237 11.80 5.53 -6.68
N ASP A 238 12.72 5.66 -5.73
CA ASP A 238 13.10 4.59 -4.80
C ASP A 238 12.89 5.05 -3.36
N LEU A 239 12.32 4.17 -2.55
CA LEU A 239 12.23 4.32 -1.11
C LEU A 239 13.04 3.21 -0.45
N VAL A 240 13.94 3.58 0.46
CA VAL A 240 14.80 2.64 1.17
C VAL A 240 14.64 2.85 2.66
N PHE A 241 14.30 1.77 3.37
CA PHE A 241 14.33 1.75 4.83
C PHE A 241 15.65 1.12 5.26
N ALA A 242 16.54 1.91 5.86
CA ALA A 242 17.79 1.45 6.44
C ALA A 242 17.60 1.16 7.93
N ILE A 243 17.38 -0.12 8.26
CA ILE A 243 17.05 -0.55 9.62
C ILE A 243 18.24 -0.26 10.54
N THR A 244 18.05 0.69 11.46
CA THR A 244 19.11 1.22 12.31
C THR A 244 18.55 1.42 13.73
N PRO A 245 18.53 0.37 14.57
CA PRO A 245 17.89 0.44 15.88
C PRO A 245 18.54 1.44 16.85
N ASP A 246 19.86 1.60 16.79
CA ASP A 246 20.57 2.57 17.61
C ASP A 246 20.32 4.02 17.16
N ALA A 247 19.70 4.81 18.04
CA ALA A 247 19.33 6.19 17.75
C ALA A 247 20.55 7.11 17.53
N SER A 248 21.69 6.84 18.17
CA SER A 248 22.92 7.61 17.97
C SER A 248 23.49 7.36 16.58
N VAL A 249 23.43 6.11 16.10
CA VAL A 249 23.82 5.75 14.74
C VAL A 249 22.88 6.39 13.72
N ARG A 250 21.55 6.38 13.95
CA ARG A 250 20.61 7.11 13.07
C ARG A 250 20.96 8.59 12.94
N LEU A 251 21.24 9.25 14.07
CA LEU A 251 21.62 10.67 14.08
C LEU A 251 22.95 10.92 13.33
N GLN A 252 23.92 10.01 13.46
CA GLN A 252 25.18 10.09 12.72
C GLN A 252 24.95 9.94 11.22
N LYS A 253 24.14 8.96 10.79
CA LYS A 253 23.77 8.74 9.39
C LYS A 253 23.04 9.94 8.78
N LEU A 254 22.10 10.54 9.52
CA LEU A 254 21.39 11.75 9.08
C LEU A 254 22.37 12.91 8.87
N LYS A 255 23.29 13.14 9.82
CA LYS A 255 24.31 14.20 9.70
C LYS A 255 25.29 13.96 8.55
N ALA A 256 25.60 12.69 8.26
CA ALA A 256 26.46 12.29 7.15
C ALA A 256 25.75 12.33 5.78
N GLY A 257 24.42 12.54 5.76
CA GLY A 257 23.63 12.49 4.52
C GLY A 257 23.39 11.07 4.00
N GLU A 258 23.62 10.04 4.83
CA GLU A 258 23.31 8.64 4.50
C GLU A 258 21.81 8.33 4.64
N CYS A 259 21.09 9.12 5.44
CA CYS A 259 19.63 9.09 5.60
C CYS A 259 19.06 10.50 5.42
N HIS A 260 17.83 10.59 4.92
CA HIS A 260 17.08 11.84 4.78
C HIS A 260 16.03 12.05 5.89
N LEU A 261 15.68 10.98 6.60
CA LEU A 261 14.74 10.96 7.74
C LEU A 261 15.17 9.86 8.73
N MET A 262 14.85 10.00 10.02
CA MET A 262 15.10 9.03 11.09
C MET A 262 14.04 9.06 12.19
#